data_AF-A0A4Y2DKZ6-F1
#
_entry.id   AF-A0A4Y2DKZ6-F1
#
_cell.length_a   1.000
_cell.length_b   1.000
_cell.length_c   1.000
_cell.angle_alpha   90.00
_cell.angle_beta   90.00
_cell.angle_gamma   90.00
#
_symmetry.space_group_name_H-M   'P 1'
#
loop_
_entity.id
_entity.type
_entity.pdbx_description
1 polymer ?
#
loop_
_entity_poly.entity_id
_entity_poly.type
_entity_poly.pdbx_seq_one_letter_code
_entity_poly.pdbx_strand_id
1 'polypeptide(L)'
;MNGKAYMGFRRGDTKTTKRIVQDVHREETKMDPAFYSRKCEESKKKECDTVPEQERQSLFDEFWLTMSWNLKNMFVCNTVDIKSTKRKTVKCNGMRQRKSPPDRECLRFSLSLHLATSNYTR
;
A
#
# COMPACT_ATOMS: atom_id res chain seq x y z
N MET A 1 0.29 -5.15 -15.07
CA MET A 1 1.74 -5.32 -14.85
C MET A 1 1.95 -6.56 -14.01
N ASN A 2 2.85 -7.43 -14.44
CA ASN A 2 2.90 -8.82 -13.96
C ASN A 2 4.07 -9.06 -12.98
N GLY A 3 4.43 -8.07 -12.18
CA GLY A 3 5.50 -8.18 -11.16
C GLY A 3 6.91 -8.44 -11.70
N LYS A 4 7.11 -8.55 -13.02
CA LYS A 4 8.43 -8.75 -13.64
C LYS A 4 9.17 -7.43 -13.79
N ALA A 5 10.50 -7.51 -13.90
CA ALA A 5 11.34 -6.36 -14.19
C ALA A 5 10.90 -5.66 -15.49
N TYR A 6 10.94 -4.33 -15.50
CA TYR A 6 10.50 -3.54 -16.64
C TYR A 6 11.19 -2.17 -16.70
N MET A 7 11.17 -1.54 -17.88
CA MET A 7 11.62 -0.16 -18.05
C MET A 7 10.48 0.80 -17.72
N GLY A 8 10.60 1.48 -16.59
CA GLY A 8 9.69 2.50 -16.10
C GLY A 8 9.97 3.88 -16.69
N PHE A 9 9.02 4.77 -16.44
CA PHE A 9 9.05 6.15 -16.93
C PHE A 9 9.51 7.11 -15.84
N ARG A 10 10.32 8.11 -16.21
CA ARG A 10 10.58 9.31 -15.41
C ARG A 10 10.30 10.57 -16.20
N ARG A 11 10.10 11.67 -15.47
CA ARG A 11 10.11 13.00 -16.08
C ARG A 11 11.55 13.39 -16.38
N GLY A 12 11.81 13.84 -17.61
CA GLY A 12 13.07 14.51 -17.94
C GLY A 12 13.21 15.82 -17.17
N ASP A 13 14.36 16.48 -17.30
CA ASP A 13 14.70 17.67 -16.51
C ASP A 13 13.59 18.72 -16.55
N THR A 14 13.10 19.08 -15.36
CA THR A 14 11.93 19.94 -15.13
C THR A 14 12.09 21.33 -15.78
N LYS A 15 13.34 21.74 -16.03
CA LYS A 15 13.68 23.06 -16.57
C LYS A 15 13.64 23.13 -18.10
N THR A 16 13.78 22.01 -18.80
CA THR A 16 14.17 22.04 -20.22
C THR A 16 13.19 21.31 -21.14
N THR A 17 12.48 20.29 -20.68
CA THR A 17 11.55 19.57 -21.56
C THR A 17 10.46 18.85 -20.76
N LYS A 18 9.19 19.02 -21.17
CA LYS A 18 8.04 18.22 -20.69
C LYS A 18 8.06 16.78 -21.23
N ARG A 19 9.24 16.19 -21.42
CA ARG A 19 9.40 14.86 -22.01
C ARG A 19 9.35 13.82 -20.90
N ILE A 20 8.55 12.79 -21.12
CA ILE A 20 8.58 11.56 -20.32
C ILE A 20 9.57 10.61 -21.00
N VAL A 21 10.55 10.11 -20.26
CA VAL A 21 11.60 9.20 -20.76
C VAL A 21 11.40 7.83 -20.11
N GLN A 22 11.54 6.76 -20.89
CA GLN A 22 11.42 5.38 -20.43
C GLN A 22 12.79 4.74 -20.26
N ASP A 23 13.50 5.13 -19.21
CA ASP A 23 14.89 4.71 -18.96
C ASP A 23 15.13 4.26 -17.51
N VAL A 24 14.09 4.16 -16.68
CA VAL A 24 14.24 3.73 -15.29
C VAL A 24 14.11 2.22 -15.21
N HIS A 25 15.18 1.52 -14.89
CA HIS A 25 15.09 0.09 -14.60
C HIS A 25 14.28 -0.15 -13.32
N ARG A 26 13.20 -0.92 -13.41
CA ARG A 26 12.41 -1.38 -12.27
C ARG A 26 12.62 -2.87 -12.11
N GLU A 27 13.00 -3.26 -10.91
CA GLU A 27 13.25 -4.66 -10.59
C GLU A 27 11.94 -5.45 -10.50
N GLU A 28 12.07 -6.77 -10.54
CA GLU A 28 10.98 -7.68 -10.26
C GLU A 28 10.47 -7.51 -8.82
N THR A 29 9.16 -7.63 -8.63
CA THR A 29 8.56 -7.66 -7.30
C THR A 29 8.95 -8.96 -6.62
N LYS A 30 9.44 -8.86 -5.38
CA LYS A 30 9.77 -9.99 -4.52
C LYS A 30 8.87 -9.97 -3.30
N MET A 31 8.54 -11.15 -2.77
CA MET A 31 7.83 -11.21 -1.50
C MET A 31 8.81 -10.98 -0.36
N ASP A 32 8.47 -10.08 0.55
CA ASP A 32 9.23 -9.89 1.78
C ASP A 32 8.95 -11.03 2.78
N PRO A 33 9.94 -11.37 3.64
CA PRO A 33 9.77 -12.34 4.71
C PRO A 33 8.57 -12.05 5.60
N ALA A 34 8.10 -13.07 6.30
CA ALA A 34 7.03 -12.89 7.28
C ALA A 34 7.42 -11.89 8.36
N PHE A 35 6.49 -11.00 8.67
CA PHE A 35 6.72 -9.91 9.60
C PHE A 35 6.36 -10.34 11.03
N TYR A 36 7.39 -10.65 11.83
CA TYR A 36 7.25 -11.07 13.24
C TYR A 36 7.74 -10.01 14.23
N SER A 37 7.31 -8.75 14.08
CA SER A 37 7.63 -7.77 15.12
C SER A 37 6.84 -8.08 16.40
N ARG A 38 7.46 -7.85 17.57
CA ARG A 38 6.81 -7.91 18.88
C ARG A 38 5.52 -7.08 18.95
N LYS A 39 5.47 -5.96 18.23
CA LYS A 39 4.27 -5.10 18.11
C LYS A 39 3.12 -5.76 17.34
N CYS A 40 3.41 -6.68 16.40
CA CYS A 40 2.34 -7.43 15.74
C CYS A 40 1.77 -8.50 16.67
N GLU A 41 2.65 -9.27 17.30
CA GLU A 41 2.31 -10.33 18.25
C GLU A 41 1.45 -9.81 19.43
N GLU A 42 1.84 -8.66 20.00
CA GLU A 42 1.09 -8.03 21.10
C GLU A 42 -0.29 -7.48 20.66
N SER A 43 -0.53 -7.35 19.36
CA SER A 43 -1.74 -6.71 18.85
C SER A 43 -2.83 -7.73 18.52
N LYS A 44 -3.85 -7.83 19.39
CA LYS A 44 -5.08 -8.62 19.13
C LYS A 44 -5.86 -8.24 17.86
N LYS A 45 -5.49 -7.14 17.22
CA LYS A 45 -6.13 -6.62 16.00
C LYS A 45 -5.41 -7.05 14.73
N LYS A 46 -4.16 -7.52 14.83
CA LYS A 46 -3.41 -7.98 13.68
C LYS A 46 -3.16 -9.47 13.84
N GLU A 47 -3.78 -10.24 12.97
CA GLU A 47 -3.61 -11.68 12.89
C GLU A 47 -2.44 -11.99 11.95
N CYS A 48 -1.23 -11.56 12.32
CA CYS A 48 -0.02 -11.78 11.52
C CYS A 48 0.35 -13.27 11.43
N ASP A 49 0.12 -14.02 12.52
CA ASP A 49 0.52 -15.43 12.64
C ASP A 49 -0.50 -16.40 12.03
N THR A 50 -1.66 -15.90 11.62
CA THR A 50 -2.77 -16.74 11.13
C THR A 50 -2.53 -17.27 9.72
N VAL A 51 -1.68 -16.61 8.91
CA VAL A 51 -1.47 -16.99 7.51
C VAL A 51 -0.11 -17.66 7.33
N PRO A 52 -0.06 -18.95 6.97
CA PRO A 52 1.18 -19.67 6.76
C PRO A 52 1.93 -19.15 5.52
N GLU A 53 3.25 -19.31 5.51
CA GLU A 53 4.11 -18.79 4.44
C GLU A 53 3.73 -19.30 3.04
N GLN A 54 3.29 -20.57 2.96
CA GLN A 54 2.83 -21.15 1.71
C GLN A 54 1.62 -20.42 1.13
N GLU A 55 0.65 -20.05 1.97
CA GLU A 55 -0.52 -19.28 1.55
C GLU A 55 -0.15 -17.84 1.16
N ARG A 56 0.83 -17.25 1.84
CA ARG A 56 1.39 -15.95 1.44
C ARG A 56 1.99 -16.03 0.04
N GLN A 57 2.72 -17.10 -0.28
CA GLN A 57 3.31 -17.33 -1.59
C GLN A 57 2.27 -17.51 -2.68
N SER A 58 1.25 -18.35 -2.45
CA SER A 58 0.18 -18.52 -3.44
C SER A 58 -0.55 -17.21 -3.71
N LEU A 59 -0.86 -16.43 -2.67
CA LEU A 59 -1.50 -15.12 -2.82
C LEU A 59 -0.61 -14.14 -3.58
N PHE A 60 0.70 -14.13 -3.28
CA PHE A 60 1.67 -13.29 -3.97
C PHE A 60 1.74 -13.63 -5.45
N ASP A 61 1.90 -14.90 -5.80
CA ASP A 61 2.04 -15.36 -7.18
C ASP A 61 0.78 -15.10 -7.98
N GLU A 62 -0.38 -15.44 -7.43
CA GLU A 62 -1.66 -15.18 -8.09
C GLU A 62 -1.86 -13.67 -8.33
N PHE A 63 -1.64 -12.85 -7.31
CA PHE A 63 -1.82 -11.41 -7.41
C PHE A 63 -0.81 -10.76 -8.36
N TRP A 64 0.48 -11.10 -8.28
CA TRP A 64 1.51 -10.41 -9.06
C TRP A 64 1.67 -10.99 -10.46
N LEU A 65 1.68 -12.31 -10.62
CA LEU A 65 2.03 -12.99 -11.87
C LEU A 65 0.80 -13.30 -12.73
N THR A 66 -0.33 -13.66 -12.11
CA THR A 66 -1.52 -14.17 -12.82
C THR A 66 -2.58 -13.08 -13.07
N MET A 67 -2.90 -12.27 -12.06
CA MET A 67 -4.00 -11.30 -12.18
C MET A 67 -3.71 -10.15 -13.15
N SER A 68 -4.73 -9.78 -13.94
CA SER A 68 -4.69 -8.55 -14.75
C SER A 68 -4.84 -7.30 -13.87
N TRP A 69 -4.50 -6.12 -14.40
CA TRP A 69 -4.61 -4.87 -13.63
C TRP A 69 -6.01 -4.62 -13.06
N ASN A 70 -7.06 -4.93 -13.83
CA ASN A 70 -8.44 -4.76 -13.39
C ASN A 70 -8.79 -5.71 -12.24
N LEU A 71 -8.33 -6.96 -12.31
CA LEU A 71 -8.54 -7.93 -11.25
C LEU A 71 -7.81 -7.55 -9.97
N LYS A 72 -6.56 -7.05 -10.08
CA LYS A 72 -5.80 -6.53 -8.92
C LYS A 72 -6.54 -5.39 -8.23
N ASN A 73 -7.05 -4.43 -9.00
CA ASN A 73 -7.82 -3.30 -8.45
C ASN A 73 -9.07 -3.79 -7.72
N MET A 74 -9.81 -4.71 -8.33
CA MET A 74 -11.01 -5.29 -7.73
C MET A 74 -10.68 -6.06 -6.44
N PHE A 75 -9.62 -6.87 -6.46
CA PHE A 75 -9.15 -7.61 -5.29
C PHE A 75 -8.81 -6.69 -4.11
N VAL A 76 -8.08 -5.61 -4.36
CA VAL A 76 -7.75 -4.61 -3.33
C VAL A 76 -9.01 -3.93 -2.79
N CYS A 77 -9.93 -3.50 -3.67
CA CYS A 77 -11.18 -2.88 -3.26
C CYS A 77 -12.07 -3.81 -2.42
N ASN A 78 -12.09 -5.11 -2.74
CA ASN A 78 -12.92 -6.08 -2.03
C ASN A 78 -12.32 -6.53 -0.69
N THR A 79 -11.01 -6.40 -0.51
CA THR A 79 -10.30 -6.81 0.73
C THR A 79 -10.23 -5.71 1.78
N VAL A 80 -10.58 -4.46 1.43
CA VAL A 80 -10.46 -3.30 2.32
C VAL A 80 -11.83 -2.73 2.69
N ASP A 81 -12.12 -2.69 3.99
CA ASP A 81 -13.26 -1.97 4.54
C ASP A 81 -13.01 -0.45 4.52
N ILE A 82 -13.61 0.26 3.56
CA ILE A 82 -13.57 1.73 3.53
C ILE A 82 -14.61 2.29 4.50
N LYS A 83 -14.18 2.64 5.72
CA LYS A 83 -15.02 3.33 6.70
C LYS A 83 -14.76 4.83 6.66
N SER A 84 -15.80 5.62 6.44
CA SER A 84 -15.69 7.08 6.52
C SER A 84 -15.36 7.49 7.95
N THR A 85 -14.29 8.25 8.13
CA THR A 85 -13.94 8.78 9.45
C THR A 85 -14.97 9.84 9.85
N LYS A 86 -15.78 9.56 10.87
CA LYS A 86 -16.70 10.55 11.44
C LYS A 86 -15.86 11.73 11.96
N ARG A 87 -16.03 12.92 11.35
CA ARG A 87 -15.40 14.15 11.85
C ARG A 87 -15.81 14.35 13.31
N LYS A 88 -14.85 14.35 14.22
CA LYS A 88 -15.10 14.76 15.61
C LYS A 88 -15.16 16.28 15.64
N THR A 89 -16.35 16.86 15.70
CA THR A 89 -16.52 18.28 16.03
C THR A 89 -16.38 18.42 17.53
N VAL A 90 -15.26 18.96 18.01
CA VAL A 90 -15.19 19.46 19.38
C VAL A 90 -16.05 20.73 19.42
N LYS A 91 -17.07 20.77 20.28
CA LYS A 91 -17.74 22.04 20.62
C LYS A 91 -16.74 22.88 21.40
N CYS A 92 -15.93 23.67 20.70
CA CYS A 92 -15.24 24.81 21.29
C CYS A 92 -16.07 26.05 20.96
N ASN A 93 -16.42 26.83 21.97
CA ASN A 93 -17.25 28.01 21.84
C ASN A 93 -16.78 28.90 20.68
N GLY A 94 -17.66 29.14 19.72
CA GLY A 94 -17.68 30.34 18.89
C GLY A 94 -16.72 30.45 17.69
N MET A 95 -15.65 29.66 17.56
CA MET A 95 -14.72 29.82 16.42
C MET A 95 -14.48 28.52 15.65
N ARG A 96 -15.07 28.43 14.45
CA ARG A 96 -14.87 27.33 13.49
C ARG A 96 -13.45 27.42 12.89
N GLN A 97 -12.47 26.83 13.55
CA GLN A 97 -11.16 26.57 12.95
C GLN A 97 -11.20 25.22 12.23
N ARG A 98 -10.92 25.19 10.92
CA ARG A 98 -10.67 23.95 10.17
C ARG A 98 -9.29 23.44 10.62
N LYS A 99 -9.24 22.45 11.52
CA LYS A 99 -7.99 21.68 11.67
C LYS A 99 -7.85 20.79 10.44
N SER A 100 -6.69 20.85 9.79
CA SER A 100 -6.23 19.84 8.84
C SER A 100 -6.37 18.45 9.48
N PRO A 101 -6.64 17.39 8.70
CA PRO A 101 -6.74 16.05 9.24
C PRO A 101 -5.51 15.74 10.12
N PRO A 102 -5.67 15.10 11.28
CA PRO A 102 -4.51 14.56 11.98
C PRO A 102 -3.77 13.65 11.01
N ASP A 103 -2.44 13.74 11.04
CA ASP A 103 -1.56 12.99 10.16
C ASP A 103 -1.99 11.53 10.05
N ARG A 104 -1.85 10.99 8.83
CA ARG A 104 -2.27 9.65 8.41
C ARG A 104 -1.62 8.55 9.27
N GLU A 105 -2.11 8.33 10.48
CA GLU A 105 -1.86 7.10 11.22
C GLU A 105 -3.01 6.14 10.94
N CYS A 106 -2.94 5.47 9.79
CA CYS A 106 -3.84 4.38 9.44
C CYS A 106 -3.54 3.14 10.29
N LEU A 107 -4.17 3.08 11.47
CA LEU A 107 -4.40 1.85 12.22
C LEU A 107 -5.46 0.99 11.51
N ARG A 108 -5.00 0.07 10.65
CA ARG A 108 -5.43 -1.34 10.48
C ARG A 108 -4.89 -1.84 9.14
N PHE A 109 -3.73 -2.47 9.21
CA PHE A 109 -3.20 -3.29 8.13
C PHE A 109 -2.55 -4.52 8.77
N SER A 110 -3.34 -5.59 8.87
CA SER A 110 -2.83 -6.95 8.82
C SER A 110 -2.98 -7.41 7.37
N LEU A 111 -1.87 -7.90 6.83
CA LEU A 111 -1.64 -8.48 5.51
C LEU A 111 -1.62 -7.59 4.24
N SER A 112 -2.53 -6.64 4.00
CA SER A 112 -2.55 -6.02 2.66
C SER A 112 -1.48 -4.95 2.37
N LEU A 113 -0.82 -4.39 3.40
CA LEU A 113 0.11 -3.26 3.19
C LEU A 113 1.58 -3.65 3.05
N HIS A 114 2.02 -4.81 3.53
CA HIS A 114 3.41 -5.22 3.32
C HIS A 114 3.71 -5.55 1.85
N LEU A 115 2.68 -5.76 1.02
CA LEU A 115 2.84 -5.96 -0.42
C LEU A 115 2.81 -4.66 -1.25
N ALA A 116 2.51 -3.52 -0.64
CA ALA A 116 2.28 -2.26 -1.35
C ALA A 116 3.22 -1.11 -0.94
N THR A 117 4.07 -1.30 0.08
CA THR A 117 5.00 -0.26 0.56
C THR A 117 6.46 -0.68 0.42
N SER A 118 6.86 -1.04 -0.79
CA SER A 118 8.26 -0.93 -1.20
C SER A 118 8.25 -0.35 -2.61
N ASN A 119 8.89 0.80 -2.80
CA ASN A 119 8.98 1.62 -4.03
C ASN A 119 8.03 2.82 -4.18
N TYR A 120 7.72 3.52 -3.09
CA TYR A 120 7.43 4.97 -3.19
C TYR A 120 8.18 5.77 -2.12
N THR A 121 9.50 5.79 -2.24
CA THR A 121 10.35 6.83 -1.65
C THR A 121 11.46 7.19 -2.64
N ARG A 122 11.29 8.40 -3.20
CA ARG A 122 12.23 9.28 -3.89
C ARG A 122 12.59 9.00 -5.36
#